data_AF-A0A8H4AFS7-F1
#
_entry.id   AF-A0A8H4AFS7-F1
#
_cell.length_a   1.000
_cell.length_b   1.000
_cell.length_c   1.000
_cell.angle_alpha   90.00
_cell.angle_beta   90.00
_cell.angle_gamma   90.00
#
_symmetry.space_group_name_H-M   'P 1'
#
loop_
_entity.id
_entity.type
_entity.pdbx_description
1 polymer ?
#
loop_
_entity_poly.entity_id
_entity_poly.type
_entity_poly.pdbx_seq_one_letter_code
_entity_poly.pdbx_strand_id
1 'polypeptide(L)'
;MSKIDLVNSPPYTNLTFVQIEETLGKSVIIKLKDGETFEGYLYNIDPVTFTVILLQTGDLHTIDELPSKYKILIIKNFDISEFKVNNNRDAISRNLLDSVVSKYTEDYTINSEKMRQRREKLISLFTSVHIFA
;
A
#
# COMPACT_ATOMS: atom_id res chain seq x y z
N MET A 1 -22.87 21.74 26.06
CA MET A 1 -21.74 22.02 25.15
C MET A 1 -20.65 21.01 25.46
N SER A 2 -20.58 19.90 24.73
CA SER A 2 -19.47 18.95 24.87
C SER A 2 -18.35 19.39 23.93
N LYS A 3 -17.21 19.77 24.50
CA LYS A 3 -15.94 19.84 23.78
C LYS A 3 -15.59 18.42 23.38
N ILE A 4 -15.65 18.14 22.08
CA ILE A 4 -15.03 16.95 21.53
C ILE A 4 -13.54 17.30 21.47
N ASP A 5 -12.76 16.71 22.37
CA ASP A 5 -11.31 16.75 22.29
C ASP A 5 -10.90 16.07 20.97
N LEU A 6 -10.38 16.87 20.04
CA LEU A 6 -9.68 16.43 18.83
C LEU A 6 -8.37 15.75 19.25
N VAL A 7 -8.49 14.51 19.73
CA VAL A 7 -7.37 13.66 20.10
C VAL A 7 -6.81 13.03 18.83
N ASN A 8 -5.56 13.40 18.53
CA ASN A 8 -4.58 12.66 17.74
C ASN A 8 -4.88 12.48 16.24
N SER A 9 -4.76 13.57 15.48
CA SER A 9 -4.41 13.45 14.07
C SER A 9 -3.02 12.78 13.95
N PRO A 10 -2.86 11.66 13.22
CA PRO A 10 -1.56 11.06 12.96
C PRO A 10 -0.55 12.05 12.35
N PRO A 11 0.76 11.83 12.51
CA PRO A 11 1.77 12.85 12.22
C PRO A 11 1.90 13.27 10.74
N TYR A 12 1.19 12.63 9.80
CA TYR A 12 1.15 12.94 8.36
C TYR A 12 -0.27 13.19 7.82
N THR A 13 -1.27 13.38 8.70
CA THR A 13 -2.65 13.77 8.29
C THR A 13 -2.76 15.18 7.69
N ASN A 14 -1.65 15.89 7.48
CA ASN A 14 -1.63 17.24 6.90
C ASN A 14 -1.29 17.26 5.41
N LEU A 15 -1.21 16.11 4.74
CA LEU A 15 -1.05 16.07 3.29
C LEU A 15 -2.37 16.49 2.62
N THR A 16 -2.32 17.60 1.90
CA THR A 16 -3.42 18.02 1.01
C THR A 16 -3.53 17.09 -0.19
N PHE A 17 -4.68 17.06 -0.85
CA PHE A 17 -4.87 16.30 -2.10
C PHE A 17 -3.80 16.63 -3.15
N VAL A 18 -3.44 17.90 -3.29
CA VAL A 18 -2.39 18.36 -4.22
C VAL A 18 -1.04 17.73 -3.86
N GLN A 19 -0.69 17.72 -2.58
CA GLN A 19 0.57 17.11 -2.11
C GLN A 19 0.59 15.59 -2.32
N ILE A 20 -0.56 14.91 -2.19
CA ILE A 20 -0.67 13.49 -2.50
C ILE A 20 -0.38 13.25 -3.98
N GLU A 21 -1.04 13.99 -4.87
CA GLU A 21 -0.84 13.88 -6.33
C GLU A 21 0.62 14.16 -6.73
N GLU A 22 1.23 15.20 -6.16
CA GLU A 22 2.63 15.56 -6.42
C GLU A 22 3.63 14.53 -5.89
N THR A 23 3.21 13.64 -4.98
CA THR A 23 4.07 12.61 -4.38
C THR A 23 3.96 11.26 -5.10
N LEU A 24 2.95 11.06 -5.96
CA LEU A 24 2.78 9.81 -6.69
C LEU A 24 4.03 9.49 -7.53
N GLY A 25 4.45 8.23 -7.49
CA GLY A 25 5.65 7.74 -8.16
C GLY A 25 6.97 8.11 -7.50
N LYS A 26 6.99 9.00 -6.49
CA LYS A 26 8.22 9.32 -5.74
C LYS A 26 8.58 8.22 -4.76
N SER A 27 9.88 8.06 -4.50
CA SER A 27 10.34 7.21 -3.40
C SER A 27 9.94 7.83 -2.06
N VAL A 28 9.41 7.01 -1.17
CA VAL A 28 9.00 7.40 0.18
C VAL A 28 9.53 6.40 1.19
N ILE A 29 9.82 6.91 2.39
CA ILE A 29 10.20 6.14 3.56
C ILE A 29 9.08 6.28 4.58
N ILE A 30 8.59 5.14 5.06
CA ILE A 30 7.51 5.04 6.02
C ILE A 30 8.03 4.32 7.25
N LYS A 31 7.91 4.95 8.41
CA LYS A 31 8.23 4.33 9.69
C LYS A 31 6.92 3.95 10.38
N LEU A 32 6.85 2.74 10.90
CA LEU A 32 5.73 2.27 11.71
C LEU A 32 5.93 2.63 13.18
N LYS A 33 4.87 2.51 13.98
CA LYS A 33 4.91 2.77 15.43
C LYS A 33 5.71 1.75 16.22
N ASP A 34 5.83 0.52 15.73
CA ASP A 34 6.68 -0.52 16.30
C ASP A 34 8.17 -0.35 15.96
N GLY A 35 8.49 0.63 15.10
CA GLY A 35 9.85 0.97 14.70
C GLY A 35 10.28 0.38 13.36
N GLU A 36 9.49 -0.50 12.75
CA GLU A 36 9.78 -1.02 11.40
C GLU A 36 9.80 0.12 10.38
N THR A 37 10.67 0.01 9.37
CA THR A 37 10.83 1.02 8.32
C THR A 37 10.71 0.38 6.96
N PHE A 38 9.87 0.97 6.11
CA PHE A 38 9.62 0.54 4.75
C PHE A 38 10.04 1.64 3.78
N GLU A 39 10.70 1.26 2.70
CA GLU A 39 10.96 2.13 1.56
C GLU A 39 10.27 1.55 0.32
N GLY A 40 9.75 2.43 -0.54
CA GLY A 40 9.11 2.07 -1.79
C GLY A 40 8.63 3.31 -2.55
N TYR A 41 8.12 3.10 -3.75
CA TYR A 41 7.51 4.16 -4.55
C TYR A 41 6.04 4.32 -4.19
N LEU A 42 5.58 5.56 -4.00
CA LEU A 42 4.19 5.82 -3.66
C LEU A 42 3.28 5.54 -4.87
N TYR A 43 2.38 4.57 -4.73
CA TYR A 43 1.35 4.30 -5.75
C TYR A 43 0.13 5.18 -5.55
N ASN A 44 -0.40 5.20 -4.32
CA ASN A 44 -1.59 5.96 -3.98
C ASN A 44 -1.69 6.14 -2.45
N ILE A 45 -2.46 7.12 -2.03
CA ILE A 45 -2.96 7.27 -0.66
C ILE A 45 -4.47 7.34 -0.76
N ASP A 46 -5.18 6.44 -0.09
CA ASP A 46 -6.63 6.56 0.04
C ASP A 46 -6.95 7.83 0.84
N PRO A 47 -7.60 8.85 0.25
CA PRO A 47 -7.84 10.12 0.94
C PRO A 47 -8.84 10.02 2.10
N VAL A 48 -9.63 8.93 2.16
CA VAL A 48 -10.60 8.74 3.26
C VAL A 48 -9.92 8.11 4.46
N THR A 49 -9.20 7.01 4.27
CA THR A 49 -8.56 6.27 5.38
C THR A 49 -7.10 6.64 5.62
N PHE A 50 -6.49 7.41 4.71
CA PHE A 50 -5.05 7.66 4.62
C PHE A 50 -4.22 6.38 4.56
N THR A 51 -4.80 5.30 4.03
CA THR A 51 -4.06 4.06 3.76
C THR A 51 -3.07 4.31 2.64
N VAL A 52 -1.79 4.01 2.91
CA VAL A 52 -0.71 4.21 1.95
C VAL A 52 -0.47 2.92 1.17
N ILE A 53 -0.37 3.04 -0.15
CA ILE A 53 -0.06 1.93 -1.05
C ILE A 53 1.33 2.20 -1.65
N LEU A 54 2.28 1.29 -1.36
CA LEU A 54 3.65 1.34 -1.85
C LEU A 54 3.92 0.24 -2.87
N LEU A 55 4.74 0.56 -3.87
CA LEU A 55 5.42 -0.43 -4.70
C LEU A 55 6.85 -0.60 -4.19
N GLN A 56 7.17 -1.80 -3.74
CA GLN A 56 8.52 -2.18 -3.30
C GLN A 56 9.18 -3.05 -4.36
N THR A 57 10.48 -2.90 -4.55
CA THR A 57 11.31 -3.82 -5.36
C THR A 57 12.32 -4.49 -4.44
N GLY A 58 12.72 -5.73 -4.77
CA GLY A 58 13.72 -6.47 -4.01
C GLY A 58 15.11 -5.82 -4.03
N ASP A 59 15.38 -4.99 -5.04
CA ASP A 59 16.51 -4.07 -5.07
C ASP A 59 16.02 -2.67 -5.43
N LEU A 60 16.04 -1.80 -4.42
CA LEU A 60 15.57 -0.43 -4.47
C LEU A 60 16.55 0.52 -5.16
N HIS A 61 17.75 0.05 -5.50
CA HIS A 61 18.77 0.82 -6.23
C HIS A 61 18.65 0.71 -7.75
N THR A 62 17.86 -0.23 -8.24
CA THR A 62 17.68 -0.45 -9.67
C THR A 62 16.22 -0.17 -10.03
N ILE A 63 15.97 0.91 -10.78
CA ILE A 63 14.67 1.11 -11.43
C ILE A 63 14.57 0.03 -12.50
N ASP A 64 13.75 -0.98 -12.24
CA ASP A 64 13.55 -2.07 -13.17
C ASP A 64 12.25 -1.84 -13.94
N GLU A 65 12.30 -1.90 -15.26
CA GLU A 65 11.11 -1.76 -16.09
C GLU A 65 10.21 -3.00 -16.03
N LEU A 66 10.70 -4.13 -15.47
CA LEU A 66 9.91 -5.35 -15.37
C LEU A 66 8.89 -5.28 -14.22
N PRO A 67 7.57 -5.27 -14.50
CA PRO A 67 6.55 -5.16 -13.46
C PRO A 67 6.51 -6.35 -12.50
N SER A 68 7.15 -7.48 -12.86
CA SER A 68 7.22 -8.70 -12.05
C SER A 68 8.06 -8.59 -10.78
N LYS A 69 8.97 -7.63 -10.69
CA LYS A 69 9.86 -7.49 -9.53
C LYS A 69 9.26 -6.62 -8.43
N TYR A 70 8.14 -5.97 -8.71
CA TYR A 70 7.44 -5.14 -7.75
C TYR A 70 6.46 -5.94 -6.89
N LYS A 71 6.47 -5.63 -5.60
CA LYS A 71 5.51 -6.08 -4.59
C LYS A 71 4.67 -4.89 -4.15
N ILE A 72 3.36 -5.08 -4.05
CA ILE A 72 2.45 -4.08 -3.48
C ILE A 72 2.42 -4.27 -1.96
N LEU A 73 2.67 -3.20 -1.22
CA LEU A 73 2.52 -3.14 0.23
C LEU A 73 1.43 -2.12 0.57
N ILE A 74 0.49 -2.51 1.42
CA ILE A 74 -0.62 -1.66 1.89
C ILE A 74 -0.40 -1.43 3.38
N ILE A 75 -0.28 -0.16 3.78
CA ILE A 75 0.00 0.23 5.16
C ILE A 75 -1.15 1.11 5.65
N LYS A 76 -1.80 0.69 6.74
CA LYS A 76 -2.91 1.45 7.32
C LYS A 76 -2.37 2.64 8.09
N ASN A 77 -3.07 3.77 7.99
CA ASN A 77 -2.71 5.02 8.65
C ASN A 77 -2.40 4.83 10.15
N PHE A 78 -3.22 4.08 10.88
CA PHE A 78 -3.04 3.94 12.33
C PHE A 78 -1.71 3.29 12.74
N ASP A 79 -1.03 2.57 11.84
CA ASP A 79 0.26 1.92 12.10
C ASP A 79 1.45 2.85 11.83
N ILE A 80 1.26 3.92 11.06
CA ILE A 80 2.37 4.76 10.60
C ILE A 80 2.72 5.80 11.68
N SER A 81 4.01 5.96 11.95
CA SER A 81 4.58 6.99 12.84
C SER A 81 5.29 8.11 12.08
N GLU A 82 5.81 7.84 10.88
CA GLU A 82 6.48 8.84 10.04
C GLU A 82 6.26 8.54 8.56
N PHE A 83 6.07 9.60 7.76
CA PHE A 83 6.03 9.55 6.31
C PHE A 83 6.97 10.60 5.76
N LYS A 84 7.91 10.20 4.91
CA LYS A 84 8.91 11.10 4.34
C LYS A 84 9.14 10.82 2.86
N VAL A 85 9.13 11.86 2.05
CA VAL A 85 9.54 11.76 0.64
C VAL A 85 11.06 11.67 0.57
N ASN A 86 11.57 10.64 -0.10
CA ASN A 86 12.98 10.45 -0.36
C ASN A 86 13.34 11.08 -1.72
N ASN A 87 13.81 12.33 -1.68
CA ASN A 87 14.21 13.08 -2.87
C ASN A 87 15.57 12.65 -3.46
N ASN A 88 16.26 11.67 -2.85
CA ASN A 88 17.53 11.17 -3.37
C ASN A 88 17.35 10.18 -4.53
N ARG A 89 16.11 9.90 -4.93
CA ARG A 89 15.79 9.01 -6.05
C ARG A 89 14.81 9.67 -6.98
N ASP A 90 14.98 9.37 -8.26
CA ASP A 90 14.04 9.79 -9.29
C ASP A 90 12.69 9.12 -9.09
N ALA A 91 11.64 9.86 -9.46
CA ALA A 91 10.29 9.31 -9.49
C ALA A 91 10.17 8.29 -10.62
N ILE A 92 9.37 7.24 -10.38
CA ILE A 92 8.99 6.31 -11.44
C ILE A 92 7.77 6.83 -12.20
N SER A 93 7.67 6.44 -13.48
CA SER A 93 6.57 6.86 -14.33
C SER A 93 5.24 6.25 -13.90
N ARG A 94 4.15 7.00 -14.14
CA ARG A 94 2.79 6.51 -13.90
C ARG A 94 2.44 5.29 -14.74
N ASN A 95 2.96 5.18 -15.95
CA ASN A 95 2.77 4.00 -16.80
C ASN A 95 3.34 2.73 -16.14
N LEU A 96 4.50 2.84 -15.49
CA LEU A 96 5.08 1.72 -14.75
C LEU A 96 4.21 1.37 -13.52
N LEU A 97 3.76 2.38 -12.76
CA LEU A 97 2.83 2.20 -11.63
C LEU A 97 1.58 1.41 -12.05
N ASP A 98 0.93 1.84 -13.12
CA ASP A 98 -0.30 1.24 -13.61
C ASP A 98 -0.07 -0.17 -14.18
N SER A 99 1.08 -0.41 -14.83
CA SER A 99 1.44 -1.74 -15.34
C SER A 99 1.62 -2.78 -14.23
N VAL A 100 2.21 -2.40 -13.09
CA VAL A 100 2.43 -3.30 -11.95
C VAL A 100 1.10 -3.72 -11.33
N VAL A 101 0.19 -2.77 -11.15
CA VAL A 101 -1.13 -3.05 -10.55
C VAL A 101 -2.01 -3.84 -11.52
N SER A 102 -1.97 -3.49 -12.80
CA SER A 102 -2.81 -4.13 -13.83
C SER A 102 -2.37 -5.56 -14.16
N LYS A 103 -1.10 -5.90 -13.88
CA LYS A 103 -0.53 -7.23 -14.17
C LYS A 103 -1.34 -8.39 -13.58
N TYR A 104 -1.98 -8.19 -12.44
CA TYR A 104 -2.70 -9.25 -11.75
C TYR A 104 -4.20 -9.25 -12.04
N THR A 105 -4.70 -8.36 -12.91
CA THR A 105 -6.15 -8.26 -13.18
C THR A 105 -6.77 -9.58 -13.62
N GLU A 106 -6.07 -10.35 -14.46
CA GLU A 106 -6.50 -11.68 -14.88
C GLU A 106 -6.65 -12.66 -13.70
N ASP A 107 -5.75 -12.59 -12.71
CA ASP A 107 -5.79 -13.40 -11.47
C ASP A 107 -6.98 -13.06 -10.54
N TYR A 108 -7.68 -11.95 -10.80
CA TYR A 108 -8.85 -11.49 -10.04
C TYR A 108 -10.15 -11.55 -10.85
N THR A 109 -10.12 -12.05 -12.09
CA THR A 109 -11.35 -12.37 -12.82
C THR A 109 -12.13 -13.47 -12.09
N ILE A 110 -13.46 -13.40 -12.12
CA ILE A 110 -14.36 -14.29 -11.36
C ILE A 110 -14.07 -15.77 -11.63
N ASN A 111 -13.67 -16.10 -12.86
CA ASN A 111 -13.42 -17.48 -13.30
C ASN A 111 -11.93 -17.87 -13.29
N SER A 112 -11.05 -17.01 -12.77
CA SER A 112 -9.62 -17.35 -12.69
C SER A 112 -9.37 -18.48 -11.70
N GLU A 113 -8.39 -19.32 -12.03
CA GLU A 113 -7.94 -20.40 -11.16
C GLU A 113 -7.51 -19.87 -9.78
N LYS A 114 -6.81 -18.73 -9.75
CA LYS A 114 -6.39 -18.11 -8.49
C LYS A 114 -7.55 -17.62 -7.65
N MET A 115 -8.61 -17.05 -8.23
CA MET A 115 -9.80 -16.69 -7.46
C MET A 115 -10.55 -17.90 -6.92
N ARG A 116 -10.64 -18.99 -7.70
CA ARG A 116 -11.22 -20.25 -7.22
C ARG A 116 -10.44 -20.79 -6.01
N GLN A 117 -9.10 -20.82 -6.09
CA GLN A 117 -8.24 -21.25 -4.98
C GLN A 117 -8.37 -20.35 -3.74
N ARG A 118 -8.45 -19.03 -3.92
CA ARG A 118 -8.68 -18.09 -2.81
C ARG A 118 -10.04 -18.33 -2.16
N ARG A 119 -11.09 -18.54 -2.95
CA ARG A 119 -12.44 -18.86 -2.45
C ARG A 119 -12.43 -20.15 -1.64
N GLU A 120 -11.80 -21.21 -2.14
CA GLU A 120 -11.69 -22.49 -1.43
C GLU A 120 -10.92 -22.35 -0.11
N LYS A 121 -9.81 -21.58 -0.11
CA LYS A 121 -9.08 -21.27 1.13
C LYS A 121 -9.93 -20.51 2.14
N LEU A 122 -10.70 -19.51 1.70
CA LEU A 122 -11.61 -18.78 2.57
C LEU A 122 -12.70 -19.69 3.15
N ILE A 123 -13.33 -20.52 2.31
CA ILE A 123 -14.32 -21.50 2.75
C ILE A 123 -13.69 -22.43 3.81
N SER A 124 -12.50 -22.97 3.54
CA SER A 124 -11.76 -23.85 4.46
C SER A 124 -11.46 -23.17 5.81
N LEU A 125 -11.06 -21.89 5.80
CA LEU A 125 -10.84 -21.12 7.03
C LEU A 125 -12.12 -21.03 7.88
N PHE A 126 -13.29 -20.82 7.28
CA PHE A 126 -14.54 -20.72 8.04
C PHE A 126 -15.12 -22.09 8.43
N THR A 127 -14.92 -23.13 7.63
CA THR A 127 -15.40 -24.48 7.97
C THR A 127 -14.53 -25.18 9.01
N SER A 128 -13.22 -24.94 9.00
CA SER A 128 -12.31 -25.47 10.04
C SER A 128 -12.56 -24.88 11.42
N VAL A 129 -12.96 -23.60 11.50
CA VAL A 129 -13.33 -22.94 12.77
C VAL A 129 -14.61 -23.54 13.39
N HIS A 130 -15.52 -24.09 12.57
CA HIS A 130 -16.73 -24.76 13.06
C HIS A 130 -16.55 -26.22 13.49
N ILE A 131 -15.39 -26.84 13.22
CA ILE A 131 -15.10 -28.22 13.67
C ILE A 131 -14.47 -28.23 15.08
N PHE A 132 -13.97 -27.08 15.54
CA PHE A 132 -13.33 -26.93 16.86
C PHE A 132 -14.11 -26.03 17.85
N ALA A 133 -15.38 -25.74 17.56
CA ALA A 133 -16.31 -25.06 18.48
C ALA A 133 -17.40 -26.04 18.93
#